data_AF-A0A966ZFC4-F1
#
_entry.id   AF-A0A966ZFC4-F1
#
_cell.length_a   1.000
_cell.length_b   1.000
_cell.length_c   1.000
_cell.angle_alpha   90.00
_cell.angle_beta   90.00
_cell.angle_gamma   90.00
#
_symmetry.space_group_name_H-M   'P 1'
#
loop_
_entity.id
_entity.type
_entity.pdbx_description
1 polymer ?
#
loop_
_entity_poly.entity_id
_entity_poly.type
_entity_poly.pdbx_seq_one_letter_code
_entity_poly.pdbx_strand_id
1 'polypeptide(L)' 'MNNGKYAVSSVEKALTLLGSFSQTVSQWTLSDLAREHKFPKSTVHNLLKTLQAFDLVLKIECTD' A
#
# COMPACT_ATOMS: atom_id res chain seq x y z
N MET A 1 -4.85 -32.11 -10.01
CA MET A 1 -3.60 -31.43 -9.62
C MET A 1 -3.96 -30.32 -8.64
N ASN A 2 -3.73 -30.54 -7.34
CA ASN A 2 -3.89 -29.52 -6.31
C ASN A 2 -2.75 -28.51 -6.46
N ASN A 3 -3.00 -27.45 -7.23
CA ASN A 3 -2.08 -26.33 -7.36
C ASN A 3 -2.21 -25.50 -6.07
N GLY A 4 -1.49 -25.91 -5.02
CA GLY A 4 -1.47 -25.24 -3.72
C GLY A 4 -0.93 -23.83 -3.88
N LYS A 5 -1.82 -22.89 -4.24
CA LYS A 5 -1.50 -21.47 -4.34
C LYS A 5 -1.30 -20.94 -2.92
N TYR A 6 -0.05 -20.90 -2.48
CA TYR A 6 0.34 -20.13 -1.32
C TYR A 6 0.15 -18.63 -1.65
N ALA A 7 -1.05 -18.12 -1.43
CA ALA A 7 -1.36 -16.71 -1.55
C ALA A 7 -1.32 -16.07 -0.17
N VAL A 8 -0.29 -15.25 0.07
CA VAL A 8 -0.19 -14.46 1.29
C VAL A 8 -0.89 -13.13 1.05
N SER A 9 -2.12 -12.99 1.56
CA SER A 9 -2.98 -11.83 1.30
C SER A 9 -2.33 -10.48 1.63
N SER A 10 -1.45 -10.41 2.65
CA SER A 10 -0.74 -9.16 2.98
C SER A 10 0.27 -8.75 1.92
N VAL A 11 0.95 -9.71 1.29
CA VAL A 11 1.90 -9.46 0.20
C VAL A 11 1.15 -8.94 -1.03
N GLU A 12 0.04 -9.59 -1.39
CA GLU A 12 -0.82 -9.14 -2.49
C GLU A 12 -1.30 -7.70 -2.27
N LYS A 13 -1.83 -7.38 -1.09
CA LYS A 13 -2.29 -6.02 -0.76
C LYS A 13 -1.17 -4.99 -0.80
N ALA A 14 0.04 -5.34 -0.34
CA ALA A 14 1.20 -4.46 -0.40
C ALA A 14 1.58 -4.14 -1.85
N LEU A 15 1.62 -5.16 -2.72
CA LEU A 15 1.91 -4.98 -4.15
C LEU A 15 0.82 -4.17 -4.85
N THR A 16 -0.45 -4.40 -4.52
CA THR A 16 -1.57 -3.59 -5.02
C THR A 16 -1.44 -2.11 -4.63
N LEU A 17 -1.06 -1.80 -3.38
CA LEU A 17 -0.81 -0.42 -2.95
C LEU A 17 0.36 0.21 -3.72
N LEU A 18 1.49 -0.50 -3.86
CA LEU A 18 2.64 -0.01 -4.63
C LEU A 18 2.28 0.25 -6.10
N GLY A 19 1.42 -0.58 -6.69
CA GLY A 19 0.92 -0.42 -8.05
C GLY A 19 0.01 0.80 -8.27
N SER A 20 -0.36 1.52 -7.21
CA SER A 20 -1.19 2.74 -7.30
C SER A 20 -0.37 3.98 -7.65
N PHE A 21 0.94 3.93 -7.43
CA PHE A 21 1.84 5.03 -7.72
C PHE A 21 2.24 5.00 -9.20
N SER A 22 2.20 6.16 -9.85
CA SER A 22 2.57 6.31 -11.25
C SER A 22 3.32 7.63 -11.46
N GLN A 23 3.81 7.85 -12.68
CA GLN A 23 4.43 9.13 -13.04
C GLN A 23 3.46 10.31 -12.96
N THR A 24 2.15 10.07 -13.16
CA THR A 24 1.12 11.11 -13.09
C THR A 24 0.55 11.29 -11.69
N VAL A 25 0.57 10.24 -10.86
CA VAL A 25 0.08 10.27 -9.48
C VAL A 25 1.10 9.62 -8.57
N SER A 26 2.04 10.43 -8.08
CA SER A 26 3.14 9.99 -7.22
C SER A 26 2.85 10.16 -5.72
N GLN A 27 1.78 10.86 -5.36
CA GLN A 27 1.42 11.16 -3.98
C GLN A 27 -0.01 10.73 -3.71
N TRP A 28 -0.21 10.13 -2.54
CA TRP A 28 -1.50 9.68 -2.07
C TRP A 28 -1.65 9.97 -0.58
N THR A 29 -2.84 10.36 -0.15
CA THR A 29 -3.15 10.35 1.28
C THR A 29 -3.52 8.93 1.73
N LEU A 30 -3.35 8.65 3.02
CA LEU A 30 -3.81 7.39 3.64
C LEU A 30 -5.30 7.14 3.36
N SER A 31 -6.11 8.19 3.38
CA SER A 31 -7.56 8.09 3.18
C SER A 31 -7.92 7.78 1.72
N ASP A 32 -7.14 8.27 0.76
CA ASP A 32 -7.37 8.02 -0.66
C ASP A 32 -7.03 6.57 -1.01
N LEU A 33 -5.88 6.05 -0.56
CA LEU A 33 -5.52 4.64 -0.77
C LEU A 33 -6.52 3.67 -0.12
N ALA A 34 -6.99 3.98 1.09
CA ALA A 34 -8.01 3.16 1.75
C ALA A 34 -9.33 3.14 0.97
N ARG A 35 -9.74 4.29 0.42
CA ARG A 35 -10.97 4.42 -0.36
C ARG A 35 -10.86 3.72 -1.71
N GLU A 36 -9.77 3.94 -2.44
CA GLU A 36 -9.50 3.37 -3.76
C GLU A 36 -9.54 1.84 -3.72
N HIS A 37 -8.79 1.24 -2.78
CA HIS A 37 -8.65 -0.22 -2.69
C HIS A 37 -9.69 -0.89 -1.80
N LYS A 38 -10.61 -0.10 -1.21
CA LYS A 38 -11.62 -0.56 -0.25
C LYS A 38 -11.01 -1.33 0.93
N PHE A 39 -9.84 -0.90 1.37
CA PHE A 39 -9.16 -1.46 2.54
C PHE A 39 -9.49 -0.64 3.79
N PRO A 40 -9.58 -1.26 4.98
CA PRO A 40 -9.63 -0.51 6.23
C PRO A 40 -8.42 0.42 6.36
N LYS A 41 -8.62 1.65 6.86
CA LYS A 41 -7.52 2.62 7.05
C LYS A 41 -6.38 2.05 7.90
N SER A 42 -6.70 1.24 8.91
CA SER A 42 -5.69 0.56 9.75
C SER A 42 -4.85 -0.44 8.96
N THR A 43 -5.47 -1.19 8.04
CA THR A 43 -4.75 -2.10 7.14
C THR A 43 -3.79 -1.34 6.24
N VAL A 44 -4.24 -0.26 5.59
CA VAL A 44 -3.37 0.56 4.73
C VAL A 44 -2.25 1.20 5.55
N HIS A 45 -2.56 1.71 6.74
CA HIS A 45 -1.56 2.28 7.63
C HIS A 45 -0.45 1.26 7.99
N ASN A 46 -0.84 0.03 8.36
CA ASN A 46 0.13 -1.02 8.68
C ASN A 46 0.97 -1.41 7.46
N LEU A 47 0.35 -1.52 6.28
CA LEU A 47 1.07 -1.82 5.05
C LEU A 47 2.07 -0.71 4.69
N LEU A 48 1.65 0.56 4.74
CA LEU A 48 2.53 1.70 4.48
C LEU A 48 3.69 1.78 5.48
N LYS A 49 3.45 1.50 6.77
CA LYS A 49 4.51 1.44 7.78
C LYS A 49 5.55 0.37 7.45
N THR A 50 5.10 -0.82 7.02
CA THR A 50 6.00 -1.87 6.56
C THR A 50 6.76 -1.42 5.31
N LEU A 51 6.07 -0.94 4.28
CA LEU A 51 6.69 -0.48 3.03
C LEU A 51 7.73 0.63 3.26
N GLN A 52 7.46 1.54 4.19
CA GLN A 52 8.39 2.60 4.59
C GLN A 52 9.63 2.02 5.27
N ALA A 53 9.49 0.99 6.12
CA ALA A 53 10.63 0.33 6.77
C ALA A 53 11.55 -0.41 5.79
N PHE A 54 11.08 -0.68 4.56
CA PHE A 54 11.86 -1.24 3.45
C PHE A 54 12.23 -0.19 2.39
N ASP A 55 12.07 1.11 2.68
CA ASP A 55 12.39 2.23 1.78
C ASP A 55 11.65 2.20 0.42
N LEU A 56 10.50 1.51 0.35
CA LEU A 56 9.70 1.41 -0.87
C LEU A 56 8.72 2.58 -1.05
N VAL A 57 8.40 3.27 0.04
CA VAL A 57 7.57 4.48 0.05
C VAL A 57 8.12 5.47 1.07
N LEU A 58 7.88 6.77 0.83
CA LEU A 58 8.25 7.83 1.75
C LEU A 58 6.99 8.53 2.26
N LYS A 59 6.96 8.81 3.56
CA LYS A 59 5.96 9.70 4.14
C LYS A 59 6.41 11.15 3.90
N ILE A 60 5.58 11.91 3.20
CA ILE A 60 5.78 13.36 3.06
C ILE A 60 5.10 14.00 4.27
N GLU A 61 5.88 14.68 5.11
CA GLU A 61 5.33 15.55 6.14
C GLU A 61 5.09 16.92 5.50
N CYS A 62 3.85 17.43 5.58
CA CYS A 62 3.63 18.84 5.30
C CYS A 62 4.29 19.62 6.43
N THR A 63 5.49 20.11 6.19
CA THR A 63 6.00 21.27 6.91
C THR A 63 5.28 22.50 6.37
N ASP A 64 4.52 23.15 7.25
CA ASP A 64 3.92 24.47 7.01
C ASP A 64 4.99 25.53 6.65
#